data_AF-A0A946PHT1-F1
#
_entry.id   AF-A0A946PHT1-F1
#
_cell.length_a   1.000
_cell.length_b   1.000
_cell.length_c   1.000
_cell.angle_alpha   90.00
_cell.angle_beta   90.00
_cell.angle_gamma   90.00
#
_symmetry.space_group_name_H-M   'P 1'
#
loop_
_entity.id
_entity.type
_entity.pdbx_description
1 polymer ?
#
loop_
_entity_poly.entity_id
_entity_poly.type
_entity_poly.pdbx_seq_one_letter_code
_entity_poly.pdbx_strand_id
1 'polypeptide(L)'
;MFDRSVRLTVLVVTLTVLVISLIGGVIIGLRPAVTVLLVGFIASLSIVSLVRQQRRDGGTGSPGALGIVFRFGLVAIATLVAIQLVPYGRDHSNPAITGEPAWATPETRELIVRACFDCHSNEVRWPGWYSSVAPLSWAVTRHVVEGRDEVNYSEFDSDGTVDDDTIEVILEGEMPPFYYTVFGLHPEANLTDSEANQLVSGLRNTPGFAEEEEGD
;
A
#
# COMPACT_ATOMS: atom_id res chain seq x y z
N MET A 1 2.24 -41.67 -6.45
CA MET A 1 2.04 -40.69 -7.54
C MET A 1 0.62 -40.16 -7.39
N PHE A 2 0.40 -38.85 -7.17
CA PHE A 2 -0.95 -38.31 -6.97
C PHE A 2 -1.88 -38.70 -8.12
N ASP A 3 -3.15 -39.00 -7.79
CA ASP A 3 -4.20 -39.15 -8.81
C ASP A 3 -4.35 -37.84 -9.60
N ARG A 4 -4.79 -37.95 -10.87
CA ARG A 4 -4.98 -36.84 -11.80
C ARG A 4 -5.91 -35.77 -11.22
N SER A 5 -6.94 -36.19 -10.47
CA SER A 5 -7.87 -35.31 -9.77
C SER A 5 -7.14 -34.39 -8.77
N VAL A 6 -6.33 -34.96 -7.88
CA VAL A 6 -5.55 -34.23 -6.87
C VAL A 6 -4.55 -33.27 -7.51
N ARG A 7 -3.84 -33.71 -8.56
CA ARG A 7 -2.89 -32.85 -9.30
C ARG A 7 -3.59 -31.64 -9.91
N LEU A 8 -4.75 -31.87 -10.53
CA LEU A 8 -5.54 -30.81 -11.13
C LEU A 8 -6.03 -29.81 -10.07
N THR A 9 -6.52 -30.30 -8.92
CA THR A 9 -6.95 -29.42 -7.84
C THR A 9 -5.81 -28.58 -7.27
N VAL A 10 -4.65 -29.18 -7.00
CA VAL A 10 -3.47 -28.43 -6.51
C VAL A 10 -3.04 -27.37 -7.51
N LEU A 11 -3.03 -27.69 -8.81
CA LEU A 11 -2.69 -26.74 -9.87
C LEU A 11 -3.67 -25.56 -9.88
N VAL A 12 -4.98 -25.83 -9.90
CA VAL A 12 -6.02 -24.80 -9.91
C VAL A 12 -5.91 -23.92 -8.67
N VAL A 13 -5.82 -24.49 -7.47
CA VAL A 13 -5.68 -23.73 -6.22
C VAL A 13 -4.43 -22.86 -6.24
N THR A 14 -3.29 -23.40 -6.67
CA THR A 14 -2.02 -22.65 -6.73
C THR A 14 -2.12 -21.48 -7.71
N LEU A 15 -2.68 -21.70 -8.91
CA LEU A 15 -2.86 -20.64 -9.90
C LEU A 15 -3.83 -19.56 -9.41
N THR A 16 -4.95 -19.94 -8.79
CA THR A 16 -5.90 -18.97 -8.24
C THR A 16 -5.25 -18.14 -7.12
N VAL A 17 -4.54 -18.77 -6.19
CA VAL A 17 -3.82 -18.05 -5.12
C VAL A 17 -2.75 -17.13 -5.71
N LEU A 18 -2.03 -17.57 -6.75
CA LEU A 18 -1.03 -16.74 -7.41
C LEU A 18 -1.65 -15.50 -8.05
N VAL A 19 -2.74 -15.64 -8.81
CA VAL A 19 -3.41 -14.51 -9.45
C VAL A 19 -3.93 -13.51 -8.42
N ILE A 20 -4.62 -14.00 -7.37
CA ILE A 20 -5.13 -13.12 -6.30
C ILE A 20 -3.97 -12.41 -5.59
N SER A 21 -2.89 -13.13 -5.28
CA SER A 21 -1.74 -12.55 -4.59
C SER A 21 -0.98 -11.57 -5.46
N LEU A 22 -0.91 -11.76 -6.79
CA LEU A 22 -0.29 -10.80 -7.70
C LEU A 22 -1.08 -9.49 -7.75
N ILE A 23 -2.41 -9.56 -7.85
CA ILE A 23 -3.28 -8.38 -7.83
C ILE A 23 -3.15 -7.66 -6.49
N GLY A 24 -3.33 -8.39 -5.39
CA GLY A 24 -3.21 -7.82 -4.04
C GLY A 24 -1.80 -7.28 -3.77
N GLY A 25 -0.77 -7.98 -4.24
CA GLY A 25 0.63 -7.61 -4.11
C GLY A 25 0.94 -6.28 -4.78
N VAL A 26 0.44 -6.04 -5.99
CA VAL A 26 0.57 -4.75 -6.67
C VAL A 26 -0.08 -3.63 -5.86
N ILE A 27 -1.28 -3.87 -5.31
CA ILE A 27 -2.00 -2.87 -4.49
C ILE A 27 -1.20 -2.48 -3.23
N ILE A 28 -0.50 -3.45 -2.60
CA ILE A 28 0.32 -3.19 -1.41
C ILE A 28 1.79 -2.85 -1.76
N GLY A 29 2.08 -2.54 -3.02
CA GLY A 29 3.42 -2.18 -3.51
C GLY A 29 4.47 -3.29 -3.46
N LEU A 30 4.08 -4.56 -3.29
CA LEU A 30 5.02 -5.69 -3.37
C LEU A 30 5.47 -5.91 -4.82
N ARG A 31 6.79 -6.01 -5.01
CA ARG A 31 7.37 -6.40 -6.30
C ARG A 31 6.79 -7.76 -6.74
N PRO A 32 6.33 -7.91 -8.00
CA PRO A 32 5.72 -9.16 -8.47
C PRO A 32 6.59 -10.40 -8.23
N ALA A 33 7.91 -10.27 -8.35
CA ALA A 33 8.85 -11.35 -8.08
C ALA A 33 8.78 -11.86 -6.62
N VAL A 34 8.64 -10.96 -5.64
CA VAL A 34 8.51 -11.32 -4.23
C VAL A 34 7.21 -12.07 -3.99
N THR A 35 6.12 -11.60 -4.59
CA THR A 35 4.81 -12.26 -4.53
C THR A 35 4.86 -13.67 -5.10
N VAL A 36 5.48 -13.87 -6.26
CA VAL A 36 5.66 -15.19 -6.89
C VAL A 36 6.45 -16.12 -5.97
N LEU A 37 7.55 -15.64 -5.39
CA LEU A 37 8.38 -16.43 -4.47
C LEU A 37 7.60 -16.84 -3.20
N LEU A 38 6.82 -15.92 -2.61
CA LEU A 38 5.99 -16.19 -1.44
C LEU A 38 4.91 -17.23 -1.73
N VAL A 39 4.18 -17.07 -2.83
CA VAL A 39 3.14 -18.03 -3.24
C VAL A 39 3.76 -19.39 -3.55
N GLY A 40 4.90 -19.41 -4.26
CA GLY A 40 5.66 -20.64 -4.54
C GLY A 40 6.09 -21.36 -3.27
N PHE A 41 6.54 -20.63 -2.25
CA PHE A 41 6.90 -21.18 -0.95
C PHE A 41 5.67 -21.77 -0.21
N ILE A 42 4.56 -21.03 -0.14
CA ILE A 42 3.30 -21.49 0.45
C ILE A 42 2.78 -22.74 -0.25
N ALA A 43 2.79 -22.76 -1.58
CA ALA A 43 2.36 -23.90 -2.38
C ALA A 43 3.26 -25.12 -2.12
N SER A 44 4.59 -24.91 -2.06
CA SER A 44 5.56 -25.97 -1.77
C SER A 44 5.34 -26.58 -0.39
N LEU A 45 5.17 -25.77 0.65
CA LEU A 45 4.87 -26.25 2.00
C LEU A 45 3.55 -27.01 2.05
N SER A 46 2.52 -26.51 1.37
CA SER A 46 1.22 -27.15 1.27
C SER A 46 1.31 -28.52 0.60
N ILE A 47 2.02 -28.62 -0.53
CA ILE A 47 2.27 -29.88 -1.24
C ILE A 47 3.07 -30.87 -0.38
N VAL A 48 4.13 -30.41 0.29
CA VAL A 48 4.94 -31.28 1.18
C VAL A 48 4.08 -31.81 2.33
N SER A 49 3.22 -30.98 2.92
CA SER A 49 2.27 -31.42 3.97
C SER A 49 1.29 -32.47 3.45
N LEU A 50 0.79 -32.30 2.21
CA LEU A 50 -0.10 -33.24 1.52
C LEU A 50 0.58 -34.60 1.33
N VAL A 51 1.81 -34.60 0.82
CA VAL A 51 2.61 -35.82 0.62
C VAL A 51 2.89 -36.51 1.96
N ARG A 52 3.28 -35.76 2.99
CA ARG A 52 3.57 -36.32 4.33
C ARG A 52 2.34 -36.96 4.95
N GLN A 53 1.17 -36.34 4.81
CA GLN A 53 -0.07 -36.92 5.32
C GLN A 53 -0.47 -38.19 4.55
N GLN A 54 -0.40 -38.19 3.22
CA GLN A 54 -0.69 -39.41 2.45
C GLN A 54 0.24 -40.57 2.81
N ARG A 55 1.53 -40.30 3.08
CA ARG A 55 2.47 -41.31 3.56
C ARG A 55 2.08 -41.85 4.93
N ARG A 56 1.57 -41.00 5.83
CA ARG A 56 1.06 -41.41 7.16
C ARG A 56 -0.20 -42.26 7.05
N ASP A 57 -1.12 -41.89 6.17
CA ASP A 57 -2.43 -42.55 5.99
C ASP A 57 -2.34 -43.83 5.12
N GLY A 58 -1.11 -44.33 4.88
CA GLY A 58 -0.86 -45.53 4.09
C GLY A 58 -1.32 -45.44 2.63
N GLY A 59 -1.51 -44.23 2.10
CA GLY A 59 -2.02 -44.01 0.74
C GLY A 59 -3.47 -44.40 0.49
N THR A 60 -4.22 -44.76 1.54
CA THR A 60 -5.59 -45.29 1.43
C THR A 60 -6.67 -44.21 1.26
N GLY A 61 -6.33 -42.94 1.47
CA GLY A 61 -7.21 -41.79 1.23
C GLY A 61 -6.53 -40.68 0.43
N SER A 62 -6.97 -40.45 -0.81
CA SER A 62 -6.64 -39.21 -1.52
C SER A 62 -7.41 -38.05 -0.88
N PRO A 63 -6.76 -36.93 -0.53
CA PRO A 63 -7.46 -35.79 0.04
C PRO A 63 -8.44 -35.24 -1.00
N GLY A 64 -9.71 -35.08 -0.60
CA GLY A 64 -10.70 -34.37 -1.42
C GLY A 64 -10.32 -32.91 -1.62
N ALA A 65 -10.95 -32.26 -2.60
CA ALA A 65 -10.66 -30.86 -2.95
C ALA A 65 -10.76 -29.90 -1.75
N LEU A 66 -11.78 -30.09 -0.91
CA LEU A 66 -11.96 -29.31 0.33
C LEU A 66 -10.76 -29.45 1.29
N GLY A 67 -10.21 -30.66 1.43
CA GLY A 67 -9.05 -30.91 2.28
C GLY A 67 -7.77 -30.28 1.75
N ILE A 68 -7.65 -30.13 0.42
CA ILE A 68 -6.53 -29.41 -0.22
C ILE A 68 -6.65 -27.91 0.05
N VAL A 69 -7.83 -27.33 -0.22
CA VAL A 69 -8.09 -25.89 0.01
C VAL A 69 -7.88 -25.53 1.49
N PHE A 70 -8.39 -26.34 2.42
CA PHE A 70 -8.22 -26.11 3.85
C PHE A 70 -6.74 -26.06 4.26
N ARG A 71 -5.88 -26.93 3.71
CA ARG A 71 -4.45 -26.93 4.01
C ARG A 71 -3.74 -25.71 3.46
N PHE A 72 -4.03 -25.32 2.22
CA PHE A 72 -3.50 -24.07 1.66
C PHE A 72 -3.90 -22.88 2.53
N GLY A 73 -5.16 -22.83 2.99
CA GLY A 73 -5.65 -21.83 3.93
C GLY A 73 -4.87 -21.82 5.25
N LEU A 74 -4.62 -22.98 5.87
CA LEU A 74 -3.83 -23.06 7.10
C LEU A 74 -2.40 -22.56 6.93
N VAL A 75 -1.73 -22.92 5.83
CA VAL A 75 -0.36 -22.45 5.55
C VAL A 75 -0.35 -20.94 5.29
N ALA A 76 -1.36 -20.41 4.58
CA ALA A 76 -1.49 -18.98 4.35
C ALA A 76 -1.72 -18.22 5.68
N ILE A 77 -2.63 -18.69 6.54
CA ILE A 77 -2.87 -18.10 7.87
C ILE A 77 -1.61 -18.15 8.73
N ALA A 78 -0.92 -19.30 8.78
CA ALA A 78 0.34 -19.43 9.51
C ALA A 78 1.40 -18.45 8.99
N THR A 79 1.45 -18.22 7.68
CA THR A 79 2.33 -17.22 7.07
C THR A 79 1.93 -15.80 7.50
N LEU A 80 0.64 -15.45 7.46
CA LEU A 80 0.14 -14.14 7.90
C LEU A 80 0.40 -13.86 9.39
N VAL A 81 0.36 -14.89 10.24
CA VAL A 81 0.74 -14.80 11.64
C VAL A 81 2.25 -14.63 11.79
N ALA A 82 3.05 -15.39 11.04
CA ALA A 82 4.52 -15.33 11.11
C ALA A 82 5.07 -13.97 10.65
N ILE A 83 4.51 -13.36 9.60
CA ILE A 83 4.96 -12.05 9.12
C ILE A 83 4.71 -10.93 10.15
N GLN A 84 3.78 -11.11 11.10
CA GLN A 84 3.61 -10.17 12.21
C GLN A 84 4.83 -10.10 13.13
N LEU A 85 5.80 -11.02 13.03
CA LEU A 85 7.03 -10.96 13.81
C LEU A 85 8.03 -9.93 13.25
N VAL A 86 7.87 -9.48 12.01
CA VAL A 86 8.69 -8.41 11.43
C VAL A 86 8.13 -7.07 11.92
N PRO A 87 8.91 -6.27 12.67
CA PRO A 87 8.42 -5.06 13.34
C PRO A 87 8.23 -3.86 12.41
N TYR A 88 8.52 -4.00 11.11
CA TYR A 88 8.39 -2.92 10.13
C TYR A 88 6.96 -2.37 10.08
N GLY A 89 6.85 -1.05 9.96
CA GLY A 89 5.60 -0.31 9.89
C GLY A 89 4.73 -0.30 11.16
N ARG A 90 5.31 -0.64 12.31
CA ARG A 90 4.64 -0.49 13.61
C ARG A 90 5.02 0.77 14.38
N ASP A 91 6.09 1.43 13.93
CA ASP A 91 6.48 2.71 14.49
C ASP A 91 5.69 3.81 13.79
N HIS A 92 4.84 4.48 14.56
CA HIS A 92 3.99 5.58 14.11
C HIS A 92 4.48 6.92 14.65
N SER A 93 5.76 6.99 15.04
CA SER A 93 6.38 8.25 15.41
C SER A 93 6.52 9.15 14.18
N ASN A 94 6.40 10.44 14.46
CA ASN A 94 6.58 11.49 13.49
C ASN A 94 7.90 12.22 13.77
N PRO A 95 8.72 12.52 12.76
CA PRO A 95 9.90 13.35 12.92
C PRO A 95 9.54 14.78 13.39
N ALA A 96 10.57 15.57 13.70
CA ALA A 96 10.35 16.98 14.04
C ALA A 96 9.88 17.77 12.81
N ILE A 97 9.01 18.76 13.04
CA ILE A 97 8.65 19.75 12.02
C ILE A 97 9.73 20.82 12.01
N THR A 98 10.35 21.06 10.86
CA THR A 98 11.42 22.05 10.69
C THR A 98 11.00 23.24 9.83
N GLY A 99 9.88 23.13 9.11
CA GLY A 99 9.32 24.20 8.31
C GLY A 99 7.89 23.89 7.87
N GLU A 100 7.21 24.89 7.31
CA GLU A 100 5.92 24.74 6.65
C GLU A 100 5.76 25.89 5.64
N PRO A 101 5.17 25.66 4.45
CA PRO A 101 4.90 26.74 3.52
C PRO A 101 4.10 27.88 4.14
N ALA A 102 4.43 29.10 3.73
CA ALA A 102 3.65 30.28 4.06
C ALA A 102 2.37 30.32 3.21
N TRP A 103 1.43 29.40 3.47
CA TRP A 103 0.20 29.21 2.70
C TRP A 103 -0.51 30.54 2.44
N ALA A 104 -0.94 30.75 1.19
CA ALA A 104 -1.58 31.99 0.76
C ALA A 104 -2.80 32.36 1.62
N THR A 105 -3.60 31.36 2.00
CA THR A 105 -4.75 31.54 2.89
C THR A 105 -4.91 30.36 3.87
N PRO A 106 -5.66 30.55 4.98
CA PRO A 106 -6.02 29.44 5.88
C PRO A 106 -6.75 28.30 5.17
N GLU A 107 -7.58 28.62 4.16
CA GLU A 107 -8.31 27.64 3.37
C GLU A 107 -7.38 26.79 2.50
N THR A 108 -6.32 27.38 1.94
CA THR A 108 -5.27 26.62 1.22
C THR A 108 -4.63 25.59 2.16
N ARG A 109 -4.26 26.02 3.36
CA ARG A 109 -3.71 25.13 4.40
C ARG A 109 -4.68 24.02 4.77
N GLU A 110 -5.96 24.34 4.97
CA GLU A 110 -6.98 23.35 5.34
C GLU A 110 -7.12 22.26 4.27
N LEU A 111 -7.16 22.64 2.99
CA LEU A 111 -7.27 21.71 1.88
C LEU A 111 -6.04 20.81 1.76
N ILE A 112 -4.83 21.35 1.84
CA ILE A 112 -3.60 20.55 1.69
C ILE A 112 -3.32 19.65 2.90
N VAL A 113 -3.62 20.11 4.12
CA VAL A 113 -3.54 19.28 5.33
C VAL A 113 -4.50 18.10 5.25
N ARG A 114 -5.71 18.34 4.74
CA ARG A 114 -6.72 17.30 4.62
C ARG A 114 -6.39 16.27 3.52
N ALA A 115 -5.85 16.73 2.39
CA ALA A 115 -5.64 15.86 1.22
C ALA A 115 -4.26 15.21 1.18
N CYS A 116 -3.21 15.88 1.68
CA CYS A 116 -1.82 15.51 1.37
C CYS A 116 -0.96 15.19 2.61
N PHE A 117 -1.22 15.81 3.78
CA PHE A 117 -0.31 15.71 4.93
C PHE A 117 -0.18 14.29 5.51
N ASP A 118 -1.18 13.43 5.33
CA ASP A 118 -1.10 12.04 5.81
C ASP A 118 -0.05 11.20 5.06
N CYS A 119 0.52 11.71 3.96
CA CYS A 119 1.66 11.11 3.25
C CYS A 119 2.87 12.07 3.16
N HIS A 120 2.64 13.37 2.94
CA HIS A 120 3.65 14.35 2.57
C HIS A 120 4.03 15.30 3.72
N SER A 121 3.99 14.85 4.98
CA SER A 121 4.33 15.69 6.13
C SER A 121 4.95 14.88 7.28
N ASN A 122 5.56 15.55 8.24
CA ASN A 122 5.92 14.99 9.55
C ASN A 122 4.72 15.04 10.52
N GLU A 123 3.49 15.16 10.04
CA GLU A 123 2.25 15.22 10.83
C GLU A 123 1.28 14.08 10.47
N VAL A 124 1.80 12.96 9.97
CA VAL A 124 1.02 11.82 9.51
C VAL A 124 0.06 11.32 10.60
N ARG A 125 -1.23 11.26 10.25
CA ARG A 125 -2.25 10.60 11.07
C ARG A 125 -2.36 9.15 10.65
N TRP A 126 -1.61 8.29 11.34
CA TRP A 126 -1.57 6.86 11.06
C TRP A 126 -2.97 6.23 11.15
N PRO A 127 -3.47 5.60 10.07
CA PRO A 127 -4.86 5.23 10.03
C PRO A 127 -5.13 3.90 10.75
N GLY A 128 -6.09 3.93 11.68
CA GLY A 128 -6.75 2.77 12.26
C GLY A 128 -5.87 1.56 12.62
N TRP A 129 -6.47 0.37 12.57
CA TRP A 129 -5.79 -0.87 12.92
C TRP A 129 -4.88 -1.40 11.79
N TYR A 130 -5.19 -1.06 10.54
CA TYR A 130 -4.50 -1.63 9.38
C TYR A 130 -3.11 -1.04 9.15
N SER A 131 -2.84 0.17 9.65
CA SER A 131 -1.48 0.74 9.75
C SER A 131 -0.56 -0.03 10.70
N SER A 132 -1.09 -0.95 11.51
CA SER A 132 -0.31 -1.73 12.51
C SER A 132 -0.20 -3.23 12.20
N VAL A 133 -0.95 -3.73 11.20
CA VAL A 133 -1.05 -5.16 10.88
C VAL A 133 -0.40 -5.44 9.52
N ALA A 134 0.60 -6.31 9.50
CA ALA A 134 1.25 -6.72 8.25
C ALA A 134 0.30 -7.58 7.39
N PRO A 135 0.39 -7.51 6.06
CA PRO A 135 1.34 -6.71 5.29
C PRO A 135 0.88 -5.26 5.04
N LEU A 136 -0.32 -4.87 5.49
CA LEU A 136 -0.88 -3.54 5.22
C LEU A 136 -0.06 -2.43 5.88
N SER A 137 0.40 -2.63 7.12
CA SER A 137 1.27 -1.67 7.81
C SER A 137 2.53 -1.34 7.03
N TRP A 138 3.09 -2.32 6.32
CA TRP A 138 4.30 -2.14 5.52
C TRP A 138 4.04 -1.30 4.29
N ALA A 139 2.89 -1.48 3.65
CA ALA A 139 2.47 -0.69 2.51
C ALA A 139 2.21 0.77 2.92
N VAL A 140 1.42 0.99 3.98
CA VAL A 140 1.16 2.33 4.53
C VAL A 140 2.46 3.05 4.86
N THR A 141 3.37 2.39 5.58
CA THR A 141 4.66 2.97 5.95
C THR A 141 5.51 3.30 4.73
N ARG A 142 5.53 2.43 3.72
CA ARG A 142 6.25 2.70 2.49
C ARG A 142 5.69 3.92 1.77
N HIS A 143 4.37 4.03 1.62
CA HIS A 143 3.74 5.17 0.97
C HIS A 143 4.03 6.50 1.69
N VAL A 144 4.05 6.50 3.03
CA VAL A 144 4.44 7.67 3.81
C VAL A 144 5.91 8.03 3.58
N VAL A 145 6.81 7.06 3.57
CA VAL A 145 8.24 7.30 3.32
C VAL A 145 8.46 7.83 1.90
N GLU A 146 7.92 7.14 0.88
CA GLU A 146 8.03 7.55 -0.52
C GLU A 146 7.38 8.91 -0.76
N GLY A 147 6.23 9.21 -0.14
CA GLY A 147 5.58 10.51 -0.21
C GLY A 147 6.47 11.64 0.33
N ARG A 148 7.06 11.45 1.52
CA ARG A 148 7.99 12.42 2.12
C ARG A 148 9.28 12.59 1.32
N ASP A 149 9.77 11.52 0.70
CA ASP A 149 10.98 11.56 -0.14
C ASP A 149 10.75 12.40 -1.41
N GLU A 150 9.52 12.42 -1.94
CA GLU A 150 9.12 13.27 -3.07
C GLU A 150 8.89 14.72 -2.62
N VAL A 151 8.01 14.92 -1.64
CA VAL A 151 7.75 16.23 -1.03
C VAL A 151 7.35 16.08 0.44
N ASN A 152 7.96 16.89 1.32
CA ASN A 152 7.64 16.95 2.73
C ASN A 152 7.32 18.38 3.16
N TYR A 153 6.03 18.70 3.28
CA TYR A 153 5.56 20.02 3.68
C TYR A 153 5.95 20.42 5.12
N SER A 154 6.38 19.47 5.96
CA SER A 154 6.89 19.78 7.31
C SER A 154 8.40 20.05 7.36
N GLU A 155 9.09 19.94 6.24
CA GLU A 155 10.52 20.24 6.09
C GLU A 155 10.78 21.35 5.06
N PHE A 156 9.74 22.13 4.74
CA PHE A 156 9.76 23.16 3.71
C PHE A 156 10.67 24.34 4.10
N ASP A 157 11.61 24.68 3.23
CA ASP A 157 12.46 25.87 3.35
C ASP A 157 12.08 26.89 2.29
N SER A 158 11.81 28.14 2.69
CA SER A 158 11.33 29.21 1.80
C SER A 158 12.34 29.64 0.73
N ASP A 159 13.60 29.24 0.90
CA ASP A 159 14.72 29.59 0.01
C ASP A 159 15.00 28.50 -1.05
N GLY A 160 14.30 27.36 -1.00
CA GLY A 160 14.41 26.28 -1.98
C GLY A 160 13.38 26.43 -3.11
N THR A 161 13.83 26.34 -4.36
CA THR A 161 12.96 25.96 -5.48
C THR A 161 12.42 24.58 -5.19
N VAL A 162 11.13 24.49 -4.89
CA VAL A 162 10.47 23.20 -4.82
C VAL A 162 10.12 22.86 -6.26
N ASP A 163 10.96 22.04 -6.87
CA ASP A 163 10.70 21.34 -8.14
C ASP A 163 9.62 20.29 -7.87
N ASP A 164 8.43 20.76 -7.50
CA ASP A 164 7.33 19.95 -7.01
C ASP A 164 6.13 20.13 -7.93
N ASP A 165 5.89 19.08 -8.71
CA ASP A 165 4.76 18.89 -9.61
C ASP A 165 3.41 18.83 -8.86
N THR A 166 3.34 19.18 -7.56
CA THR A 166 2.12 19.18 -6.74
C THR A 166 0.92 19.78 -7.47
N ILE A 167 1.08 20.92 -8.15
CA ILE A 167 -0.03 21.53 -8.91
C ILE A 167 -0.45 20.65 -10.09
N GLU A 168 0.51 20.12 -10.85
CA GLU A 168 0.26 19.25 -12.00
C GLU A 168 -0.46 17.96 -11.57
N VAL A 169 0.07 17.24 -10.58
CA VAL A 169 -0.52 15.97 -10.13
C VAL A 169 -1.91 16.14 -9.50
N ILE A 170 -2.22 17.31 -8.92
CA ILE A 170 -3.58 17.64 -8.47
C ILE A 170 -4.50 17.87 -9.67
N LEU A 171 -4.05 18.62 -10.69
CA LEU A 171 -4.84 18.91 -11.89
C LEU A 171 -5.08 17.65 -12.74
N GLU A 172 -4.13 16.73 -12.77
CA GLU A 172 -4.25 15.43 -13.43
C GLU A 172 -5.10 14.42 -12.63
N GLY A 173 -5.42 14.74 -11.38
CA GLY A 173 -6.19 13.86 -10.49
C GLY A 173 -5.39 12.63 -10.03
N GLU A 174 -4.06 12.68 -10.12
CA GLU A 174 -3.18 11.66 -9.58
C GLU A 174 -3.10 11.72 -8.05
N MET A 175 -3.22 12.93 -7.50
CA MET A 175 -3.23 13.18 -6.06
C MET A 175 -4.55 13.81 -5.56
N PRO A 176 -5.15 13.28 -4.49
CA PRO A 176 -4.82 12.00 -3.85
C PRO A 176 -5.18 10.80 -4.74
N PRO A 177 -4.41 9.70 -4.72
CA PRO A 177 -4.65 8.58 -5.62
C PRO A 177 -6.05 7.97 -5.43
N PHE A 178 -6.69 7.56 -6.52
CA PHE A 178 -8.06 7.02 -6.48
C PHE A 178 -8.25 5.90 -5.43
N TYR A 179 -7.27 5.02 -5.25
CA TYR A 179 -7.34 3.93 -4.27
C TYR A 179 -7.37 4.41 -2.82
N TYR A 180 -6.87 5.62 -2.52
CA TYR A 180 -6.85 6.23 -1.20
C TYR A 180 -8.26 6.65 -0.75
N THR A 181 -9.05 7.18 -1.69
CA THR A 181 -10.38 7.75 -1.41
C THR A 181 -11.53 6.78 -1.69
N VAL A 182 -11.43 5.92 -2.71
CA VAL A 182 -12.55 5.09 -3.21
C VAL A 182 -13.10 4.09 -2.19
N PHE A 183 -12.26 3.57 -1.30
CA PHE A 183 -12.69 2.57 -0.30
C PHE A 183 -13.29 3.20 0.95
N GLY A 184 -13.50 4.52 0.97
CA GLY A 184 -14.07 5.24 2.11
C GLY A 184 -13.19 5.23 3.35
N LEU A 185 -11.89 4.93 3.19
CA LEU A 185 -10.90 4.97 4.26
C LEU A 185 -10.42 6.40 4.53
N HIS A 186 -10.39 7.23 3.49
CA HIS A 186 -10.00 8.64 3.54
C HIS A 186 -10.98 9.52 2.74
N PRO A 187 -12.28 9.53 3.08
CA PRO A 187 -13.26 10.33 2.36
C PRO A 187 -12.99 11.84 2.50
N GLU A 188 -12.31 12.26 3.57
CA GLU A 188 -11.90 13.64 3.78
C GLU A 188 -10.91 14.11 2.72
N ALA A 189 -10.05 13.23 2.20
CA ALA A 189 -9.06 13.57 1.19
C ALA A 189 -9.65 13.64 -0.23
N ASN A 190 -10.91 13.23 -0.41
CA ASN A 190 -11.56 13.27 -1.71
C ASN A 190 -11.98 14.70 -2.07
N LEU A 191 -11.08 15.42 -2.74
CA LEU A 191 -11.33 16.78 -3.22
C LEU A 191 -12.41 16.77 -4.31
N THR A 192 -13.41 17.63 -4.17
CA THR A 192 -14.30 17.98 -5.28
C THR A 192 -13.56 18.84 -6.30
N ASP A 193 -14.04 18.89 -7.55
CA ASP A 193 -13.46 19.76 -8.59
C ASP A 193 -13.34 21.22 -8.12
N SER A 194 -14.29 21.70 -7.33
CA SER A 194 -14.27 23.06 -6.76
C SER A 194 -13.14 23.22 -5.74
N GLU A 195 -12.96 22.25 -4.85
CA GLU A 195 -11.89 22.27 -3.84
C GLU A 195 -10.51 22.10 -4.48
N ALA A 196 -10.37 21.23 -5.49
CA ALA A 196 -9.13 21.08 -6.25
C ALA A 196 -8.73 22.38 -6.93
N ASN A 197 -9.67 23.06 -7.61
CA ASN A 197 -9.41 24.37 -8.23
C ASN A 197 -9.06 25.45 -7.20
N GLN A 198 -9.72 25.44 -6.03
CA GLN A 198 -9.41 26.36 -4.94
C GLN A 198 -8.02 26.10 -4.35
N LEU A 199 -7.66 24.83 -4.17
CA LEU A 199 -6.34 24.42 -3.70
C LEU A 199 -5.26 24.87 -4.68
N VAL A 200 -5.41 24.56 -5.98
CA VAL A 200 -4.47 24.99 -7.03
C VAL A 200 -4.31 26.52 -7.07
N SER A 201 -5.41 27.26 -6.98
CA SER A 201 -5.36 28.72 -6.91
C SER A 201 -4.59 29.22 -5.67
N GLY A 202 -4.81 28.59 -4.51
CA GLY A 202 -4.09 28.90 -3.28
C GLY A 202 -2.60 28.57 -3.36
N LEU A 203 -2.25 27.42 -3.95
CA LEU A 203 -0.87 26.99 -4.15
C LEU A 203 -0.11 27.94 -5.06
N ARG A 204 -0.67 28.35 -6.21
CA ARG A 204 -0.05 29.34 -7.11
C ARG A 204 0.26 30.69 -6.45
N ASN A 205 -0.45 31.03 -5.37
CA ASN A 205 -0.23 32.25 -4.59
C ASN A 205 0.63 32.00 -3.33
N THR A 206 1.05 30.76 -3.08
CA THR A 206 1.91 30.38 -1.95
C THR A 206 3.37 30.43 -2.41
N PRO A 207 4.26 31.16 -1.70
CA PRO A 207 5.68 31.18 -2.03
C PRO A 207 6.29 29.77 -2.09
N GLY A 208 7.07 29.50 -3.15
CA GLY A 208 7.71 28.20 -3.37
C GLY A 208 6.92 27.20 -4.22
N PHE A 209 5.70 27.54 -4.66
CA PHE A 209 4.85 26.73 -5.57
C PHE A 209 4.63 27.42 -6.93
N ALA A 210 5.52 28.34 -7.31
CA ALA A 210 5.42 28.99 -8.62
C ALA A 210 5.88 28.00 -9.69
N GLU A 211 5.01 27.70 -10.65
CA GLU A 211 5.41 27.01 -11.89
C GLU A 211 6.57 27.83 -12.50
N GLU A 212 7.79 27.27 -12.54
CA GLU A 212 8.84 27.87 -13.35
C GLU A 212 8.32 27.85 -14.80
N GLU A 213 8.04 29.04 -15.37
CA GLU A 213 7.78 29.12 -16.81
C GLU A 213 9.02 28.54 -17.49
N GLU A 214 8.90 27.33 -18.07
CA GLU A 214 9.90 26.77 -18.96
C GLU A 214 10.20 27.82 -20.03
N GLY A 215 11.34 28.48 -19.88
CA GLY A 215 11.77 29.52 -20.78
C GLY A 215 11.96 28.96 -22.18
N ASP A 216 11.22 29.54 -23.13
CA ASP A 216 11.35 29.37 -24.58
C ASP A 216 12.75 29.77 -25.10
#